data_AF-A0A7X6X427-F1
#
_entry.id   AF-A0A7X6X427-F1
#
_cell.length_a   1.000
_cell.length_b   1.000
_cell.length_c   1.000
_cell.angle_alpha   90.00
_cell.angle_beta   90.00
_cell.angle_gamma   90.00
#
_symmetry.space_group_name_H-M   'P 1'
#
loop_
_entity.id
_entity.type
_entity.pdbx_description
1 polymer ?
#
loop_
_entity_poly.entity_id
_entity_poly.type
_entity_poly.pdbx_seq_one_letter_code
_entity_poly.pdbx_strand_id
1 'polypeptide(L)'
;MEISRQSQIVLAIVLLAFTFGGGVVYGGWRMKQQLPEPVIIERKEEVNPVAVPVEPEREITIHVAGAVQHPGVYSFRGKPR
;
A
#
# COMPACT_ATOMS: atom_id res chain seq x y z
N MET A 1 -0.99 -36.75 34.67
CA MET A 1 -1.85 -35.55 34.77
C MET A 1 -3.10 -35.82 33.95
N GLU A 2 -4.19 -36.24 34.60
CA GLU A 2 -5.49 -36.32 33.92
C GLU A 2 -6.00 -34.89 33.76
N ILE A 3 -5.96 -34.37 32.54
CA ILE A 3 -6.44 -33.03 32.24
C ILE A 3 -7.97 -33.11 32.20
N SER A 4 -8.62 -32.44 33.15
CA SER A 4 -10.08 -32.42 33.22
C SER A 4 -10.67 -31.76 31.96
N ARG A 5 -11.88 -32.18 31.57
CA ARG A 5 -12.58 -31.63 30.39
C ARG A 5 -12.74 -30.11 30.45
N GLN A 6 -12.88 -29.56 31.65
CA GLN A 6 -12.91 -28.11 31.89
C GLN A 6 -11.55 -27.46 31.61
N SER A 7 -10.46 -28.07 32.07
CA SER A 7 -9.10 -27.62 31.81
C SER A 7 -8.74 -27.64 30.32
N GLN A 8 -9.24 -28.63 29.56
CA GLN A 8 -9.09 -28.69 28.10
C GLN A 8 -9.77 -27.51 27.39
N ILE A 9 -10.99 -27.15 27.79
CA ILE A 9 -11.73 -26.03 27.19
C ILE A 9 -11.04 -24.70 27.49
N VAL A 10 -10.60 -24.51 28.74
CA VAL A 10 -9.85 -23.31 29.13
C VAL A 10 -8.54 -23.20 28.34
N LEU A 11 -7.80 -24.30 28.20
CA LEU A 11 -6.56 -24.31 27.42
C LEU A 11 -6.82 -23.97 25.94
N ALA A 12 -7.89 -24.52 25.35
CA ALA A 12 -8.26 -24.23 23.97
C ALA A 12 -8.62 -22.75 23.75
N ILE A 13 -9.37 -22.14 24.68
CA ILE A 13 -9.71 -20.71 24.61
C ILE A 13 -8.46 -19.84 24.74
N VAL A 14 -7.55 -20.19 25.66
CA VAL A 14 -6.28 -19.46 25.83
C VAL A 14 -5.43 -19.54 24.57
N LEU A 15 -5.31 -20.73 23.96
CA LEU A 15 -4.60 -20.93 22.71
C LEU A 15 -5.23 -20.14 21.56
N LEU A 16 -6.57 -20.12 21.47
CA LEU A 16 -7.30 -19.34 20.48
C LEU A 16 -7.04 -17.84 20.66
N ALA A 17 -7.11 -17.34 21.89
CA ALA A 17 -6.85 -15.93 22.20
C ALA A 17 -5.40 -15.53 21.85
N PHE A 18 -4.43 -16.39 22.16
CA PHE A 18 -3.03 -16.14 21.83
C PHE A 18 -2.76 -16.12 20.33
N THR A 19 -3.29 -17.10 19.59
CA THR A 19 -3.10 -17.20 18.14
C THR A 19 -3.84 -16.08 17.40
N PHE A 20 -5.05 -15.73 17.83
CA PHE A 20 -5.81 -14.63 17.26
C PHE A 20 -5.16 -13.27 17.57
N GLY A 21 -4.80 -13.01 18.83
CA GLY A 21 -4.13 -11.77 19.24
C GLY A 21 -2.78 -11.59 18.56
N GLY A 22 -1.95 -12.64 18.55
CA GLY A 22 -0.66 -12.64 17.85
C GLY A 22 -0.81 -12.47 16.33
N GLY A 23 -1.81 -13.13 15.73
CA GLY A 23 -2.09 -13.04 14.30
C GLY A 23 -2.53 -11.65 13.84
N VAL A 24 -3.42 -10.98 14.59
CA VAL A 24 -3.89 -9.62 14.28
C VAL A 24 -2.75 -8.60 14.35
N VAL A 25 -1.93 -8.66 15.41
CA VAL A 25 -0.77 -7.75 15.57
C VAL A 25 0.29 -8.01 14.50
N TYR A 26 0.62 -9.27 14.24
CA TYR A 26 1.60 -9.63 13.21
C TYR A 26 1.13 -9.26 11.80
N GLY A 27 -0.16 -9.48 11.49
CA GLY A 27 -0.78 -9.06 10.24
C GLY A 27 -0.73 -7.56 10.03
N GLY A 28 -1.05 -6.77 11.06
CA GLY A 28 -0.92 -5.32 11.01
C GLY A 28 0.53 -4.84 10.82
N TRP A 29 1.50 -5.54 11.41
CA TRP A 29 2.91 -5.21 11.24
C TRP A 29 3.43 -5.55 9.84
N ARG A 30 2.98 -6.66 9.26
CA ARG A 30 3.30 -7.04 7.86
C ARG A 30 2.66 -6.10 6.85
N MET A 31 1.44 -5.62 7.11
CA MET A 31 0.83 -4.60 6.25
C MET A 31 1.62 -3.29 6.29
N LYS A 32 2.10 -2.85 7.47
CA LYS A 32 2.99 -1.68 7.58
C LYS A 32 4.28 -1.81 6.78
N GLN A 33 4.83 -3.02 6.64
CA GLN A 33 6.01 -3.29 5.81
C GLN A 33 5.68 -3.33 4.30
N GLN A 34 4.42 -3.52 3.92
CA GLN A 34 3.97 -3.54 2.53
C GLN A 34 3.41 -2.21 2.04
N LEU A 35 3.28 -1.19 2.89
CA LEU A 35 3.04 0.16 2.38
C LEU A 35 4.25 0.53 1.51
N PRO A 36 4.05 0.78 0.20
CA PRO A 36 5.09 1.38 -0.63
C PRO A 36 5.58 2.61 0.12
N GLU A 37 6.89 2.76 0.29
CA GLU A 37 7.45 3.94 0.92
C GLU A 37 6.74 5.16 0.32
N PRO A 38 6.17 6.06 1.15
CA PRO A 38 5.58 7.27 0.62
C PRO A 38 6.69 7.91 -0.19
N VAL A 39 6.47 8.10 -1.49
CA VAL A 39 7.41 8.81 -2.36
C VAL A 39 7.57 10.19 -1.72
N ILE A 40 8.62 10.35 -0.91
CA ILE A 40 9.02 11.64 -0.38
C ILE A 40 9.53 12.35 -1.60
N ILE A 41 8.65 13.15 -2.21
CA ILE A 41 9.08 14.22 -3.09
C ILE A 41 9.85 15.14 -2.15
N GLU A 42 11.17 14.95 -2.06
CA GLU A 42 12.09 15.96 -1.57
C GLU A 42 11.87 17.17 -2.46
N ARG A 43 10.94 18.02 -2.03
CA ARG A 43 10.80 19.38 -2.51
C ARG A 43 12.08 20.06 -2.07
N LYS A 44 13.11 19.97 -2.91
CA LYS A 44 14.29 20.81 -2.87
C LYS A 44 13.78 22.25 -2.92
N GLU A 45 13.72 22.88 -1.76
CA GLU A 45 13.58 24.33 -1.64
C GLU A 45 14.83 24.95 -2.27
N GLU A 46 14.76 25.22 -3.57
CA GLU A 46 15.53 26.30 -4.18
C GLU A 46 14.58 27.45 -4.43
N VAL A 47 14.59 28.38 -3.47
CA VAL A 47 14.02 29.72 -3.58
C VAL A 47 14.74 30.46 -4.71
N ASN A 48 14.00 30.83 -5.77
CA ASN A 48 14.19 32.13 -6.42
C ASN A 48 12.91 32.56 -7.17
N PRO A 49 12.60 33.88 -7.19
CA PRO A 49 11.28 34.41 -7.39
C PRO A 49 10.95 34.56 -8.87
N VAL A 50 9.71 34.25 -9.23
CA VAL A 50 8.85 34.92 -10.21
C VAL A 50 7.71 33.94 -10.44
N ALA A 51 6.54 34.29 -9.89
CA ALA A 51 5.32 33.52 -10.04
C ALA A 51 4.87 33.55 -11.51
N VAL A 52 5.19 32.49 -12.24
CA VAL A 52 4.47 32.13 -13.47
C VAL A 52 3.76 30.82 -13.14
N PRO A 53 2.42 30.70 -13.30
CA PRO A 53 1.76 29.42 -13.15
C PRO A 53 2.17 28.56 -14.36
N VAL A 54 3.27 27.81 -14.22
CA VAL A 54 3.59 26.71 -15.11
C VAL A 54 2.63 25.60 -14.73
N GLU A 55 1.57 25.42 -15.51
CA GLU A 55 0.71 24.25 -15.37
C GLU A 55 1.60 23.00 -15.37
N PRO A 56 1.55 22.17 -14.32
CA PRO A 56 2.40 21.00 -14.25
C PRO A 56 2.05 20.11 -15.43
N GLU A 57 3.08 19.76 -16.22
CA GLU A 57 2.97 18.80 -17.30
C GLU A 57 2.38 17.50 -16.74
N ARG A 58 1.12 17.20 -17.08
CA ARG A 58 0.41 16.08 -16.50
C ARG A 58 0.84 14.82 -17.24
N GLU A 59 1.34 13.84 -16.50
CA GLU A 59 1.64 12.51 -17.03
C GLU A 59 0.34 11.69 -17.04
N ILE A 60 -0.08 11.25 -18.24
CA ILE A 60 -1.30 10.45 -18.45
C ILE A 60 -0.87 9.02 -18.77
N THR A 61 -1.35 8.07 -17.97
CA THR A 61 -1.11 6.63 -18.17
C THR A 61 -2.35 5.95 -18.72
N ILE A 62 -2.23 5.30 -19.88
CA ILE A 62 -3.33 4.62 -20.59
C ILE A 62 -3.07 3.12 -20.61
N HIS A 63 -4.04 2.34 -20.12
CA HIS A 63 -4.04 0.88 -20.19
C HIS A 63 -4.82 0.44 -21.44
N VAL A 64 -4.13 -0.19 -22.40
CA VAL A 64 -4.73 -0.67 -23.64
C VAL A 64 -4.86 -2.19 -23.60
N ALA A 65 -6.10 -2.68 -23.70
CA ALA A 65 -6.44 -4.10 -23.72
C ALA A 65 -7.51 -4.40 -24.81
N GLY A 66 -7.65 -5.67 -25.20
CA GLY A 66 -8.61 -6.13 -26.21
C GLY A 66 -7.97 -6.58 -27.52
N ALA A 67 -8.74 -6.61 -28.60
CA ALA A 67 -8.26 -6.98 -29.94
C ALA A 67 -7.50 -5.81 -30.60
N VAL A 68 -6.29 -5.56 -30.12
CA VAL A 68 -5.37 -4.53 -30.61
C VAL A 68 -4.05 -5.16 -31.03
N GLN A 69 -3.32 -4.53 -31.95
CA GLN A 69 -2.03 -5.06 -32.40
C GLN A 69 -0.95 -4.99 -31.32
N HIS A 70 -0.97 -3.93 -30.48
CA HIS A 70 0.01 -3.71 -29.43
C HIS A 70 -0.69 -3.40 -28.10
N PRO A 71 -1.08 -4.42 -27.32
CA PRO A 71 -1.61 -4.22 -25.98
C PRO A 71 -0.48 -3.81 -25.01
N GLY A 72 -0.80 -3.00 -24.01
CA GLY A 72 0.21 -2.53 -23.08
C GLY A 72 -0.19 -1.27 -22.32
N VAL A 73 0.78 -0.74 -21.57
CA VAL A 73 0.63 0.50 -20.80
C VAL A 73 1.47 1.57 -21.48
N TYR A 74 0.85 2.72 -21.76
CA TYR A 74 1.48 3.85 -22.44
C TYR A 74 1.42 5.09 -21.57
N SER A 75 2.54 5.79 -21.45
CA SER A 75 2.66 7.04 -20.69
C SER A 75 2.87 8.21 -21.65
N PHE A 76 2.05 9.24 -21.50
CA PHE A 76 2.13 10.47 -22.28
C PHE A 76 2.41 11.65 -21.36
N ARG A 77 3.37 12.48 -21.75
CA ARG A 77 3.62 13.78 -21.11
C ARG A 77 3.11 14.85 -22.04
N GLY A 78 2.17 15.65 -21.55
CA GLY A 78 1.55 16.69 -22.34
C GLY A 78 1.01 17.81 -21.48
N LYS A 79 1.11 19.02 -22.01
CA LYS A 79 0.42 20.17 -21.44
C LYS A 79 -1.06 20.08 -21.85
N PRO A 80 -2.03 20.17 -20.90
CA PRO A 80 -3.42 20.30 -21.27
C PRO A 80 -3.59 21.55 -22.17
N ARG A 81 -4.36 21.42 -23.26
CA ARG A 81 -4.74 22.55 -24.13
C ARG A 81 -5.92 23.30 -23.54
#